data_AF-A0ABD2NQ73-F1
#
_entry.id   AF-A0ABD2NQ73-F1
#
_cell.length_a   1.000
_cell.length_b   1.000
_cell.length_c   1.000
_cell.angle_alpha   90.00
_cell.angle_beta   90.00
_cell.angle_gamma   90.00
#
_symmetry.space_group_name_H-M   'P 1'
#
loop_
_entity.id
_entity.type
_entity.pdbx_description
1 polymer ?
#
loop_
_entity_poly.entity_id
_entity_poly.type
_entity_poly.pdbx_seq_one_letter_code
_entity_poly.pdbx_strand_id
1 'polypeptide(L)'
;MLLLGPKFYMPILNSQISMKRLSADVKSIIKFVNPNSRDTIRALASNIITNFHHSKIFSTSVYNHLFHDAKMFLKSISNLIVTKSDKGDNVSVIMDIDSYQKYKELLSGVEVYVVLDRDPTASIERRNNEIVKELRVSGIKRMLWQ
;
A
#
# COMPACT_ATOMS: atom_id res chain seq x y z
N MET A 1 6.00 -6.45 -2.02
CA MET A 1 5.54 -5.21 -1.36
C MET A 1 6.73 -4.29 -1.13
N LEU A 2 6.90 -3.29 -1.99
CA LEU A 2 7.90 -2.24 -1.78
C LEU A 2 7.19 -1.09 -1.08
N LEU A 3 7.25 -1.04 0.27
CA LEU A 3 6.97 0.20 0.96
C LEU A 3 8.02 1.21 0.49
N LEU A 4 7.58 2.38 0.02
CA LEU A 4 8.44 3.46 -0.49
C LEU A 4 9.49 3.97 0.51
N GLY A 5 9.54 3.42 1.72
CA GLY A 5 10.52 3.75 2.74
C GLY A 5 10.09 4.96 3.58
N PRO A 6 10.81 5.23 4.69
CA PRO A 6 10.46 6.27 5.65
C PRO A 6 10.60 7.71 5.12
N LYS A 7 10.83 7.92 3.83
CA LYS A 7 10.84 9.25 3.22
C LYS A 7 9.48 9.67 2.65
N PHE A 8 8.54 8.73 2.54
CA PHE A 8 7.24 8.94 1.88
C PHE A 8 6.06 8.86 2.84
N TYR A 9 6.27 9.22 4.11
CA TYR A 9 5.16 9.41 5.06
C TYR A 9 4.83 10.89 5.19
N MET A 10 3.52 11.21 5.30
CA MET A 10 3.12 12.54 5.70
C MET A 10 3.46 12.75 7.18
N PRO A 11 4.11 13.87 7.55
CA PRO A 11 4.43 14.13 8.95
C PRO A 11 3.14 14.15 9.75
N ILE A 12 3.07 13.34 10.81
CA ILE A 12 1.94 13.38 11.74
C ILE A 12 1.98 14.75 12.41
N LEU A 13 0.91 15.52 12.27
CA LEU A 13 0.83 16.82 12.93
C LEU A 13 0.68 16.61 14.43
N ASN A 14 1.35 17.43 15.24
CA ASN A 14 1.24 17.37 16.71
C ASN A 14 -0.21 17.48 17.21
N SER A 15 -1.11 18.07 16.41
CA SER A 15 -2.56 18.14 16.70
C SER A 15 -3.31 16.82 16.52
N GLN A 16 -2.74 15.84 15.82
CA GLN A 16 -3.38 14.54 15.56
C GLN A 16 -3.12 13.51 16.67
N ILE A 17 -2.08 13.73 17.49
CA ILE A 17 -1.74 12.84 18.61
C ILE A 17 -2.28 13.43 19.90
N SER A 18 -3.32 12.78 20.47
CA SER A 18 -3.81 13.14 21.79
C SER A 18 -2.83 12.68 22.87
N MET A 19 -2.06 13.63 23.40
CA MET A 19 -1.09 13.38 24.47
C MET A 19 -1.72 12.70 25.70
N LYS A 20 -2.98 13.06 26.01
CA LYS A 20 -3.76 12.46 27.10
C LYS A 20 -3.99 10.97 26.86
N ARG A 21 -4.33 10.59 25.62
CA ARG A 21 -4.56 9.19 25.25
C ARG A 21 -3.25 8.40 25.27
N LEU A 22 -2.19 8.94 24.67
CA LEU A 22 -0.85 8.32 24.68
C LEU A 22 -0.36 8.06 26.11
N SER A 23 -0.54 9.04 27.01
CA SER A 23 -0.18 8.91 28.42
C SER A 23 -1.01 7.84 29.14
N ALA A 24 -2.30 7.70 28.80
CA ALA A 24 -3.18 6.68 29.35
C ALA A 24 -2.77 5.27 28.86
N ASP A 25 -2.42 5.14 27.58
CA ASP A 25 -1.98 3.89 26.97
C ASP A 25 -0.67 3.41 27.59
N VAL A 26 0.31 4.30 27.74
CA VAL A 26 1.58 4.01 28.44
C VAL A 26 1.32 3.55 29.89
N LYS A 27 0.44 4.25 30.61
CA LYS A 27 0.06 3.84 31.98
C LYS A 27 -0.61 2.47 32.02
N SER A 28 -1.42 2.13 31.03
CA SER A 28 -2.08 0.83 30.92
C SER A 28 -1.05 -0.28 30.73
N ILE A 29 -0.11 -0.10 29.81
CA ILE A 29 0.95 -1.09 29.50
C ILE A 29 1.88 -1.30 30.70
N ILE A 30 2.25 -0.22 31.41
CA ILE A 30 3.17 -0.30 32.56
C ILE A 30 2.61 -1.15 33.72
N LYS A 31 1.28 -1.31 33.82
CA LYS A 31 0.68 -2.20 34.83
C LYS A 31 1.12 -3.66 34.67
N PHE A 32 1.39 -4.09 33.44
CA PHE A 32 1.77 -5.48 33.13
C PHE A 32 3.28 -5.73 33.21
N VAL A 33 4.09 -4.69 33.46
CA VAL A 33 5.56 -4.81 33.54
C VAL A 33 6.01 -5.05 34.99
N ASN A 34 7.15 -5.75 35.13
CA ASN A 34 7.85 -5.98 36.40
C ASN A 34 7.98 -4.68 37.21
N PRO A 35 7.58 -4.67 38.50
CA PRO A 35 7.65 -3.52 39.39
C PRO A 35 8.98 -2.76 39.36
N ASN A 36 10.11 -3.47 39.28
CA ASN A 36 11.46 -2.88 39.35
C ASN A 36 11.83 -2.04 38.13
N SER A 37 11.18 -2.28 36.98
CA SER A 37 11.49 -1.59 35.72
C SER A 37 10.47 -0.50 35.38
N ARG A 38 9.39 -0.36 36.18
CA ARG A 38 8.28 0.56 35.87
C ARG A 38 8.75 2.00 35.83
N ASP A 39 9.57 2.43 36.78
CA ASP A 39 10.01 3.83 36.86
C ASP A 39 11.00 4.16 35.74
N THR A 40 11.87 3.22 35.37
CA THR A 40 12.76 3.36 34.21
C THR A 40 11.96 3.51 32.92
N ILE A 41 10.91 2.71 32.72
CA ILE A 41 10.05 2.79 31.53
C ILE A 41 9.22 4.08 31.54
N ARG A 42 8.73 4.53 32.70
CA ARG A 42 8.05 5.84 32.82
C ARG A 42 8.98 6.97 32.43
N ALA A 43 10.23 6.96 32.91
CA ALA A 43 11.21 7.98 32.58
C ALA A 43 11.55 7.98 31.09
N LEU A 44 11.79 6.81 30.49
CA LEU A 44 12.05 6.67 29.06
C LEU A 44 10.86 7.13 28.21
N ALA A 45 9.65 6.67 28.52
CA ALA A 45 8.44 7.07 27.83
C ALA A 45 8.21 8.58 27.94
N SER A 46 8.38 9.15 29.15
CA SER A 46 8.24 10.60 29.36
C SER A 46 9.27 11.38 28.55
N ASN A 47 10.52 10.94 28.49
CA ASN A 47 11.56 11.58 27.68
C ASN A 47 11.25 11.53 26.19
N ILE A 48 10.81 10.37 25.66
CA ILE A 48 10.43 10.23 24.25
C ILE A 48 9.25 11.15 23.92
N ILE A 49 8.23 11.15 24.77
CA ILE A 49 7.02 11.94 24.61
C ILE A 49 7.33 13.45 24.67
N THR A 50 8.12 13.88 25.64
CA THR A 50 8.56 15.26 25.80
C THR A 50 9.43 15.69 24.63
N ASN A 51 10.40 14.86 24.21
CA ASN A 51 11.23 15.13 23.04
C ASN A 51 10.40 15.23 21.76
N PHE A 52 9.39 14.37 21.58
CA PHE A 52 8.47 14.45 20.44
C PHE A 52 7.66 15.76 20.47
N HIS A 53 7.13 16.14 21.64
CA HIS A 53 6.35 17.37 21.79
C HIS A 53 7.18 18.64 21.56
N HIS A 54 8.42 18.67 22.06
CA HIS A 54 9.33 19.81 21.88
C HIS A 54 10.09 19.76 20.56
N SER A 55 10.11 18.63 19.87
CA SER A 55 10.64 18.57 18.52
C SER A 55 9.81 19.52 17.66
N LYS A 56 10.46 20.57 17.16
CA LYS A 56 10.01 21.20 15.93
C LYS A 56 10.16 20.10 14.89
N ILE A 57 9.08 19.36 14.63
CA ILE A 57 8.99 18.59 13.39
C ILE A 57 9.29 19.63 12.34
N PHE A 58 10.49 19.56 11.75
CA PHE A 58 10.78 20.33 10.56
C PHE A 58 9.72 19.86 9.61
N SER A 59 8.71 20.71 9.45
CA SER A 59 7.71 20.60 8.42
C SER A 59 8.50 20.17 7.21
N THR A 60 8.22 18.97 6.74
CA THR A 60 8.60 18.55 5.40
C THR A 60 7.83 19.48 4.47
N SER A 61 8.25 20.74 4.43
CA SER A 61 7.54 21.86 3.83
C SER A 61 7.32 21.55 2.36
N VAL A 62 8.33 20.96 1.74
CA VAL A 62 8.30 20.46 0.37
C VAL A 62 7.10 19.53 0.17
N TYR A 63 6.93 18.48 0.98
CA TYR A 63 5.80 17.54 0.79
C TYR A 63 4.44 18.14 1.15
N ASN A 64 4.38 19.04 2.14
CA ASN A 64 3.14 19.75 2.47
C ASN A 64 2.71 20.72 1.35
N HIS A 65 3.67 21.44 0.76
CA HIS A 65 3.44 22.30 -0.40
C HIS A 65 3.05 21.48 -1.62
N LEU A 66 3.81 20.43 -1.97
CA LEU A 66 3.46 19.51 -3.06
C LEU A 66 2.07 18.89 -2.86
N PHE A 67 1.71 18.51 -1.64
CA PHE A 67 0.37 17.98 -1.35
C PHE A 67 -0.71 19.05 -1.55
N HIS A 68 -0.47 20.26 -1.05
CA HIS A 68 -1.40 21.37 -1.22
C HIS A 68 -1.58 21.72 -2.70
N ASP A 69 -0.49 21.84 -3.44
CA ASP A 69 -0.48 22.15 -4.87
C ASP A 69 -1.17 21.04 -5.67
N ALA A 70 -0.87 19.77 -5.39
CA ALA A 70 -1.54 18.64 -6.02
C ALA A 70 -3.04 18.61 -5.72
N LYS A 71 -3.44 18.92 -4.48
CA LYS A 71 -4.84 19.00 -4.08
C LYS A 71 -5.55 20.15 -4.79
N MET A 72 -4.90 21.30 -4.93
CA MET A 72 -5.45 22.46 -5.64
C MET A 72 -5.55 22.19 -7.15
N PHE A 73 -4.54 21.57 -7.74
CA PHE A 73 -4.54 21.11 -9.13
C PHE A 73 -5.71 20.15 -9.39
N LEU A 74 -5.86 19.11 -8.57
CA LEU A 74 -6.96 18.15 -8.71
C LEU A 74 -8.34 18.79 -8.53
N LYS A 75 -8.47 19.83 -7.69
CA LYS A 75 -9.72 20.58 -7.55
C LYS A 75 -10.02 21.49 -8.74
N SER A 76 -8.98 22.02 -9.40
CA SER A 76 -9.14 22.93 -10.53
C SER A 76 -9.59 22.21 -11.81
N ILE A 77 -9.37 20.90 -11.89
CA ILE A 77 -9.68 20.08 -13.06
C ILE A 77 -10.87 19.18 -12.74
N SER A 78 -12.05 19.53 -13.28
CA SER A 78 -13.30 18.82 -13.00
C SER A 78 -13.46 17.50 -13.76
N ASN A 79 -12.64 17.21 -14.78
CA ASN A 79 -12.74 16.03 -15.62
C ASN A 79 -11.81 14.88 -15.21
N LEU A 80 -11.15 14.97 -14.04
CA LEU A 80 -10.29 13.89 -13.54
C LEU A 80 -10.96 13.15 -12.37
N ILE A 81 -10.75 11.84 -12.33
CA ILE A 81 -11.14 10.96 -11.22
C ILE A 81 -9.91 10.29 -10.62
N VAL A 82 -9.88 10.23 -9.29
CA VAL A 82 -8.87 9.49 -8.52
C VAL A 82 -9.54 8.23 -7.96
N THR A 83 -9.10 7.06 -8.40
CA THR A 83 -9.64 5.76 -7.97
C THR A 83 -8.55 4.86 -7.40
N LYS A 84 -8.94 3.83 -6.65
CA LYS A 84 -8.00 2.79 -6.17
C LYS A 84 -7.61 1.88 -7.34
N SER A 85 -6.33 1.54 -7.42
CA SER A 85 -5.87 0.47 -8.31
C SER A 85 -6.30 -0.89 -7.76
N ASP A 86 -6.54 -1.82 -8.67
CA ASP A 86 -6.67 -3.25 -8.41
C ASP A 86 -5.33 -3.90 -8.00
N LYS A 87 -4.21 -3.29 -8.37
CA LYS A 87 -2.86 -3.82 -8.11
C LYS A 87 -2.24 -3.22 -6.86
N GLY A 88 -2.60 -3.80 -5.72
CA GLY A 88 -1.92 -3.62 -4.44
C GLY A 88 -2.52 -2.56 -3.52
N ASP A 89 -2.28 -2.74 -2.23
CA ASP A 89 -2.72 -1.80 -1.21
C ASP A 89 -1.92 -0.49 -1.30
N ASN A 90 -2.63 0.63 -1.40
CA ASN A 90 -2.11 2.01 -1.51
C ASN A 90 -1.62 2.49 -2.87
N VAL A 91 -2.09 1.88 -3.97
CA VAL A 91 -1.89 2.45 -5.31
C VAL A 91 -3.18 3.14 -5.77
N SER A 92 -3.07 4.41 -6.19
CA SER A 92 -4.17 5.17 -6.75
C SER A 92 -3.90 5.47 -8.23
N VAL A 93 -4.96 5.45 -9.04
CA VAL A 93 -4.92 5.78 -10.46
C VAL A 93 -5.68 7.07 -10.68
N ILE A 94 -5.12 7.95 -11.49
CA ILE A 94 -5.76 9.18 -11.94
C ILE A 94 -6.08 9.01 -13.42
N MET A 95 -7.33 9.23 -13.80
CA MET A 95 -7.76 9.14 -15.20
C MET A 95 -8.86 10.15 -15.50
N ASP A 96 -9.12 10.35 -16.78
CA ASP A 96 -10.24 11.17 -17.24
C ASP A 96 -11.59 10.49 -16.94
N ILE A 97 -12.59 11.29 -16.55
CA ILE A 97 -13.92 10.80 -16.14
C ILE A 97 -14.63 10.10 -17.30
N ASP A 98 -14.56 10.63 -18.51
CA ASP A 98 -15.26 10.04 -19.66
C ASP A 98 -14.66 8.68 -20.01
N SER A 99 -13.34 8.58 -19.92
CA SER A 99 -12.62 7.30 -20.06
C SER A 99 -13.06 6.31 -18.98
N TYR A 100 -13.14 6.75 -17.72
CA TYR A 100 -13.59 5.90 -16.61
C TYR A 100 -15.02 5.37 -16.82
N GLN A 101 -15.96 6.24 -17.24
CA GLN A 101 -17.34 5.82 -17.50
C GLN A 101 -17.40 4.84 -18.67
N LYS A 102 -16.68 5.11 -19.76
CA LYS A 102 -16.60 4.20 -20.91
C LYS A 102 -16.08 2.82 -20.52
N TYR A 103 -15.04 2.75 -19.69
CA TYR A 103 -14.55 1.45 -19.20
C TYR A 103 -15.54 0.77 -18.27
N LYS A 104 -16.21 1.52 -17.40
CA LYS A 104 -17.23 0.98 -16.51
C LYS A 104 -18.41 0.40 -17.28
N GLU A 105 -18.86 1.08 -18.33
CA GLU A 105 -19.91 0.60 -19.23
C GLU A 105 -19.48 -0.67 -19.97
N LEU A 106 -18.27 -0.68 -20.56
CA LEU A 106 -17.70 -1.87 -21.21
C LEU A 106 -17.65 -3.06 -20.26
N LEU A 107 -17.19 -2.85 -19.02
CA LEU A 107 -17.10 -3.91 -18.01
C LEU A 107 -18.46 -4.37 -17.48
N SER A 108 -19.51 -3.56 -17.61
CA SER A 108 -20.87 -3.92 -17.20
C SER A 108 -21.62 -4.77 -18.22
N GLY A 109 -21.13 -4.83 -19.46
CA GLY A 109 -21.72 -5.64 -20.53
C GLY A 109 -21.50 -7.13 -20.27
N VAL A 110 -22.60 -7.89 -20.18
CA VAL A 110 -22.59 -9.36 -20.04
C VAL A 110 -21.93 -10.05 -21.24
N GLU A 111 -21.85 -9.37 -22.39
CA GLU A 111 -21.19 -9.89 -23.61
C GLU A 111 -19.65 -9.86 -23.56
N VAL A 112 -19.02 -9.11 -22.66
CA VAL A 112 -17.55 -8.92 -22.68
C VAL A 112 -16.81 -10.08 -22.03
N TYR A 113 -17.46 -10.78 -21.09
CA TYR A 113 -16.87 -11.90 -20.38
C TYR A 113 -17.70 -13.16 -20.58
N VAL A 114 -17.10 -14.15 -21.25
CA VAL A 114 -17.64 -15.52 -21.23
C VAL A 114 -17.39 -16.08 -19.84
N VAL A 115 -18.45 -16.25 -19.05
CA VAL A 115 -18.37 -16.94 -17.76
C VAL A 115 -17.97 -18.39 -18.05
N LEU A 116 -16.77 -18.77 -17.62
CA LEU A 116 -16.32 -20.16 -17.70
C LEU A 116 -16.99 -20.94 -16.57
N ASP A 117 -17.75 -21.96 -16.93
CA ASP A 117 -18.49 -22.84 -15.99
C ASP A 117 -17.55 -23.65 -15.07
N ARG A 118 -16.25 -23.73 -15.43
CA ARG A 118 -15.23 -24.46 -14.68
C ARG A 118 -13.90 -23.72 -14.70
N ASP A 119 -13.17 -23.78 -13.60
CA ASP A 119 -11.81 -23.26 -13.50
C ASP A 119 -10.88 -24.02 -14.48
N PRO A 120 -10.33 -23.36 -15.52
CA PRO A 120 -9.45 -24.00 -16.49
C PRO A 120 -8.01 -24.15 -15.98
N THR A 121 -7.68 -23.70 -14.77
CA THR A 121 -6.31 -23.67 -14.24
C THR A 121 -5.64 -25.04 -14.36
N ALA A 122 -6.31 -26.11 -13.93
CA ALA A 122 -5.75 -27.46 -13.98
C ALA A 122 -5.49 -27.98 -15.41
N SER A 123 -6.30 -27.56 -16.40
CA SER A 123 -6.12 -27.98 -17.79
C SER A 123 -4.98 -27.21 -18.46
N ILE A 124 -4.87 -25.92 -18.17
CA ILE A 124 -3.79 -25.05 -18.65
C ILE A 124 -2.46 -25.49 -18.04
N GLU A 125 -2.42 -25.77 -16.73
CA GLU A 125 -1.22 -26.27 -16.05
C GLU A 125 -0.74 -27.60 -16.64
N ARG A 126 -1.67 -28.53 -16.89
CA ARG A 126 -1.34 -29.82 -17.52
C ARG A 126 -0.72 -29.62 -18.91
N ARG A 127 -1.35 -28.79 -19.74
CA ARG A 127 -0.85 -28.48 -21.09
C ARG A 127 0.54 -27.82 -21.04
N ASN A 128 0.75 -26.88 -20.14
CA ASN A 128 2.04 -26.22 -20.00
C ASN A 128 3.13 -27.20 -19.55
N ASN A 129 2.81 -28.10 -18.62
CA ASN A 129 3.72 -29.15 -18.19
C ASN A 129 4.07 -30.13 -19.32
N GLU A 130 3.13 -30.44 -20.21
CA GLU A 130 3.38 -31.26 -21.41
C GLU A 130 4.33 -30.56 -22.38
N ILE A 131 4.10 -29.27 -22.67
CA ILE A 131 4.99 -28.47 -23.53
C ILE A 131 6.41 -28.42 -22.95
N VAL A 132 6.55 -28.21 -21.63
CA VAL A 132 7.86 -28.21 -20.96
C VAL A 132 8.54 -29.57 -21.06
N LYS A 133 7.79 -30.68 -20.93
CA LYS A 133 8.33 -32.04 -21.12
C LYS A 133 8.79 -32.28 -22.56
N GLU A 134 8.01 -31.88 -23.55
CA GLU A 134 8.37 -32.01 -24.97
C GLU A 134 9.61 -31.20 -25.33
N LEU A 135 9.70 -29.96 -24.84
CA LEU A 135 10.88 -29.11 -25.01
C LEU A 135 12.11 -29.72 -24.33
N ARG A 136 11.96 -30.32 -23.16
CA ARG A 136 13.05 -31.02 -22.47
C ARG A 136 13.52 -32.24 -23.26
N VAL A 137 12.60 -33.06 -23.77
CA VAL A 137 12.94 -34.27 -24.55
C VAL A 137 13.56 -33.89 -25.90
N SER A 138 13.03 -32.89 -26.60
CA SER A 138 13.58 -32.41 -27.88
C SER A 138 14.95 -31.72 -27.71
N GLY A 139 15.14 -30.96 -26.64
CA GLY A 139 16.44 -30.37 -26.28
C GLY A 139 17.49 -31.43 -25.93
N ILE A 140 17.11 -32.49 -25.20
CA ILE A 140 18.00 -33.64 -24.92
C ILE A 140 18.33 -34.41 -26.19
N LYS A 141 17.35 -34.63 -27.10
CA LYS A 141 17.63 -35.25 -28.40
C LYS A 141 18.62 -34.43 -29.21
N ARG A 142 18.52 -33.10 -29.25
CA ARG A 142 19.51 -32.25 -29.96
C ARG A 142 20.94 -32.36 -29.41
N MET A 143 21.11 -32.66 -28.12
CA MET A 143 22.42 -32.81 -27.48
C MET A 143 23.06 -34.20 -27.68
N LEU A 144 22.28 -35.23 -28.01
CA LEU A 144 22.77 -36.61 -28.19
C LEU A 144 23.15 -36.95 -29.64
N TRP A 145 22.92 -36.04 -30.59
CA TRP A 145 23.26 -36.18 -32.02
C TRP A 145 24.28 -35.12 -32.50
N GLN A 146 25.05 -34.53 -31.58
CA GLN A 146 26.25 -33.73 -31.85
C GLN A 146 27.47 -34.45 -31.27
#